data_AF-A0A3D0H455-F1
#
_entry.id   AF-A0A3D0H455-F1
#
_cell.length_a   1.000
_cell.length_b   1.000
_cell.length_c   1.000
_cell.angle_alpha   90.00
_cell.angle_beta   90.00
_cell.angle_gamma   90.00
#
_symmetry.space_group_name_H-M   'P 1'
#
loop_
_entity.id
_entity.type
_entity.pdbx_description
1 polymer ?
#
loop_
_entity_poly.entity_id
_entity_poly.type
_entity_poly.pdbx_seq_one_letter_code
_entity_poly.pdbx_strand_id
1 'polypeptide(L)' 'MVRRSRFQMAVALGAALWWTCCAIQMPDAAGLPKVARVKLVLDGDSIVLDSGEHIRYLGIDAPELPHGG' A
#
# COMPACT_ATOMS: atom_id res chain seq x y z
N MET A 1 -38.47 24.02 -31.76
CA MET A 1 -37.79 24.54 -30.55
C MET A 1 -37.48 23.38 -29.60
N VAL A 2 -36.54 22.48 -29.95
CA VAL A 2 -36.17 21.28 -29.17
C VAL A 2 -34.68 21.00 -29.38
N ARG A 3 -33.78 21.76 -28.73
CA ARG A 3 -32.32 21.52 -28.91
C ARG A 3 -31.44 21.82 -27.70
N ARG A 4 -31.91 22.62 -26.73
CA ARG A 4 -31.12 23.02 -25.54
C ARG A 4 -31.07 21.94 -24.45
N SER A 5 -32.16 21.22 -24.20
CA SER A 5 -32.27 20.25 -23.08
C SER A 5 -31.39 19.00 -23.26
N ARG A 6 -31.27 18.46 -24.48
CA ARG A 6 -30.49 17.23 -24.73
C ARG A 6 -28.97 17.44 -24.59
N PHE A 7 -28.49 18.63 -24.93
CA PHE A 7 -27.08 19.00 -24.83
C PHE A 7 -26.66 19.22 -23.37
N GLN A 8 -27.51 19.87 -22.57
CA GLN A 8 -27.27 20.06 -21.14
C GLN A 8 -27.26 18.72 -20.39
N MET A 9 -28.13 17.78 -20.77
CA MET A 9 -28.14 16.43 -20.18
C MET A 9 -26.86 15.64 -20.50
N ALA A 10 -26.34 15.76 -21.73
CA ALA A 10 -25.10 15.10 -22.13
C ALA A 10 -23.87 15.65 -21.38
N VAL A 11 -23.81 16.96 -21.17
CA VAL A 11 -22.74 17.62 -20.39
C VAL A 11 -22.79 17.22 -18.92
N ALA A 12 -23.99 17.18 -18.32
CA ALA A 12 -24.17 16.77 -16.93
C ALA A 12 -23.81 15.29 -16.69
N LEU A 13 -24.17 14.41 -17.63
CA LEU A 13 -23.79 12.99 -17.58
C LEU A 13 -22.28 12.81 -17.76
N GLY A 14 -21.64 13.57 -18.66
CA GLY A 14 -20.19 13.57 -18.83
C GLY A 14 -19.44 14.05 -17.58
N ALA A 15 -19.93 15.10 -16.92
CA ALA A 15 -19.35 15.61 -15.68
C ALA A 15 -19.53 14.63 -14.50
N ALA A 16 -20.69 13.99 -14.40
CA ALA A 16 -20.94 12.96 -13.37
C ALA A 16 -20.03 11.73 -13.57
N LEU A 17 -19.81 11.31 -14.82
CA LEU A 17 -18.92 10.20 -15.17
C LEU A 17 -17.45 10.54 -14.91
N TRP A 18 -17.05 11.80 -15.13
CA TRP A 18 -15.71 12.28 -14.79
C TRP A 18 -15.48 12.28 -13.27
N TRP A 19 -16.49 12.72 -12.50
CA TRP A 19 -16.39 12.78 -11.04
C TRP A 19 -16.26 11.40 -10.41
N THR A 20 -16.98 10.40 -10.94
CA THR A 20 -16.87 9.01 -10.49
C THR A 20 -15.53 8.37 -10.88
N CYS A 21 -14.95 8.69 -12.05
CA CYS A 21 -13.61 8.20 -12.39
C CYS A 21 -12.51 8.80 -11.51
N CYS A 22 -12.58 10.08 -11.15
CA CYS A 22 -11.60 10.69 -10.23
C CYS A 22 -11.72 10.14 -8.80
N ALA A 23 -12.92 9.79 -8.33
CA ALA A 23 -13.09 9.27 -6.96
C ALA A 23 -12.54 7.84 -6.74
N ILE A 24 -12.23 7.10 -7.82
CA ILE A 24 -11.65 5.75 -7.77
C ILE A 24 -10.16 5.81 -8.13
N GLN A 25 -9.45 6.81 -7.61
CA GLN A 25 -7.99 6.79 -7.58
C GLN A 25 -7.56 5.73 -6.57
N MET A 26 -7.41 4.49 -7.03
CA MET A 26 -6.73 3.47 -6.26
C MET A 26 -5.30 3.97 -6.04
N PRO A 27 -4.82 4.07 -4.80
CA PRO A 27 -3.41 4.31 -4.57
C PRO A 27 -2.66 3.22 -5.32
N ASP A 28 -1.67 3.64 -6.12
CA ASP A 28 -0.71 2.72 -6.71
C ASP A 28 -0.27 1.77 -5.59
N ALA A 29 -0.31 0.46 -5.84
CA ALA A 29 0.11 -0.53 -4.88
C ALA A 29 1.61 -0.33 -4.70
N ALA A 30 1.97 0.65 -3.85
CA ALA A 30 3.34 1.03 -3.57
C ALA A 30 4.01 -0.26 -3.13
N GLY A 31 4.83 -0.82 -4.02
CA GLY A 31 5.42 -2.12 -3.82
C GLY A 31 6.14 -2.11 -2.47
N LEU A 32 6.13 -3.24 -1.78
CA LEU A 32 6.84 -3.37 -0.51
C LEU A 32 8.26 -2.81 -0.66
N PRO A 33 8.77 -2.09 0.35
CA PRO A 33 10.10 -1.51 0.29
C PRO A 33 11.11 -2.62 -0.02
N LYS A 34 11.83 -2.48 -1.13
CA LYS A 34 12.83 -3.48 -1.57
C LYS A 34 14.09 -3.48 -0.69
N VAL A 35 14.26 -2.42 0.11
CA VAL A 35 15.42 -2.20 0.98
C VAL A 35 14.91 -1.61 2.28
N ALA A 36 15.42 -2.14 3.39
CA ALA A 36 15.18 -1.62 4.73
C ALA A 36 16.50 -1.56 5.51
N ARG A 37 16.53 -0.72 6.55
CA ARG A 37 17.68 -0.64 7.46
C ARG A 37 17.41 -1.50 8.69
N VAL A 38 18.35 -2.36 9.03
CA VAL A 38 18.29 -3.17 10.26
C VAL A 38 18.67 -2.28 11.45
N LYS A 39 17.84 -2.34 12.49
CA LYS A 39 18.09 -1.69 13.78
C LYS A 39 18.75 -2.66 14.77
N LEU A 40 18.25 -3.90 14.83
CA LEU A 40 18.71 -4.93 15.75
C LEU A 40 18.58 -6.31 15.11
N VAL A 41 19.55 -7.19 15.37
CA VAL A 41 19.45 -8.63 15.06
C VAL A 41 19.07 -9.35 16.36
N LEU A 42 17.94 -10.06 16.36
CA LEU A 42 17.46 -10.81 17.52
C LEU A 42 18.05 -12.23 17.48
N ASP A 43 17.88 -12.91 16.35
CA ASP A 43 18.33 -14.28 16.09
C ASP A 43 18.75 -14.41 14.63
N GLY A 44 19.23 -15.59 14.21
CA GLY A 44 19.68 -15.82 12.83
C GLY A 44 18.59 -15.68 11.76
N ASP A 45 17.32 -15.74 12.16
CA ASP A 45 16.14 -15.62 11.28
C ASP A 45 15.21 -14.45 11.64
N SER A 46 15.57 -13.68 12.67
CA SER A 46 14.68 -12.68 13.30
C SER A 46 15.40 -11.35 13.50
N ILE A 47 14.86 -10.28 12.92
CA ILE A 47 15.45 -8.93 12.99
C ILE A 47 14.40 -7.86 13.31
N VAL A 48 14.85 -6.70 13.78
CA VAL A 48 14.03 -5.48 13.93
C VAL A 48 14.54 -4.43 12.95
N LEU A 49 13.64 -3.84 12.19
CA LEU A 49 13.93 -2.74 11.27
C LEU A 49 13.98 -1.39 12.01
N ASP A 50 14.57 -0.38 11.38
CA ASP A 50 14.60 0.98 11.94
C ASP A 50 13.20 1.61 12.07
N SER A 51 12.22 1.12 11.30
CA SER A 51 10.79 1.41 11.46
C SER A 51 10.18 0.86 12.76
N GLY A 52 10.86 -0.08 13.43
CA GLY A 52 10.35 -0.82 14.58
C GLY A 52 9.62 -2.13 14.23
N GLU A 53 9.49 -2.45 12.94
CA GLU A 53 8.88 -3.70 12.49
C GLU A 53 9.77 -4.91 12.79
N HIS A 54 9.18 -6.00 13.24
CA HIS A 54 9.85 -7.29 13.46
C HIS A 54 9.67 -8.18 12.22
N ILE A 55 10.78 -8.66 11.66
CA ILE A 55 10.78 -9.51 10.47
C ILE A 55 11.31 -10.89 10.84
N ARG A 56 10.55 -11.93 10.44
CA ARG A 56 10.93 -13.34 10.48
C ARG A 56 11.20 -13.83 9.06
N TYR A 57 12.33 -14.45 8.82
CA TYR A 57 12.65 -15.01 7.51
C TYR A 57 11.85 -16.29 7.25
N LEU A 58 11.09 -16.30 6.16
CA LEU A 58 10.28 -17.46 5.80
C LEU A 58 11.18 -18.60 5.30
N GLY A 59 10.96 -19.80 5.84
CA GLY A 59 11.70 -21.01 5.44
C GLY A 59 13.11 -21.10 6.02
N ILE A 60 13.48 -20.19 6.92
CA ILE A 60 14.71 -20.26 7.70
C ILE A 60 14.31 -20.43 9.16
N ASP A 61 14.91 -21.41 9.82
CA ASP A 61 14.78 -21.64 11.24
C ASP A 61 16.20 -21.71 11.81
N ALA A 62 16.59 -20.70 12.59
CA ALA A 62 17.94 -20.54 13.09
C ALA A 62 18.04 -20.91 14.57
N PRO A 63 19.23 -21.27 15.08
CA PRO A 63 19.44 -21.40 16.51
C PRO A 63 19.10 -20.09 17.24
N GLU A 64 18.32 -20.20 18.32
CA GLU A 64 17.86 -19.08 19.12
C GLU A 64 18.97 -18.59 20.07
N LEU A 65 19.14 -17.26 20.18
CA LEU A 65 20.01 -16.67 21.18
C LEU A 65 19.33 -16.67 22.55
N PRO A 66 20.09 -16.72 23.67
CA PRO A 66 19.51 -16.59 24.99
C PRO A 66 18.97 -15.18 25.21
N HIS A 67 17.66 -15.00 25.13
CA HIS A 67 16.99 -13.77 25.56
C HIS A 67 16.72 -13.93 27.06
N GLY A 68 17.50 -13.24 27.89
CA GLY A 68 17.55 -13.44 29.35
C GLY A 68 16.17 -13.61 30.00
N GLY A 69 16.00 -14.73 30.70
CA GLY A 69 14.80 -15.05 31.48
C GLY A 69 14.75 -14.35 32.83
#